data_AF-A0A819J7Y0-F1
#
_entry.id   AF-A0A819J7Y0-F1
#
_cell.length_a   1.000
_cell.length_b   1.000
_cell.length_c   1.000
_cell.angle_alpha   90.00
_cell.angle_beta   90.00
_cell.angle_gamma   90.00
#
_symmetry.space_group_name_H-M   'P 1'
#
loop_
_entity.id
_entity.type
_entity.pdbx_description
1 polymer ?
#
loop_
_entity_poly.entity_id
_entity_poly.type
_entity_poly.pdbx_seq_one_letter_code
_entity_poly.pdbx_strand_id
1 'polypeptide(L)'
;MTVDETSIEFQEKSRSIRIRENNRLCEKRDYETYGYIRGNQSYSNGIHHIRMKFEKIEDMNNVKWSPWIFIGICSAKDKSAYGDVRYHKLRSACGWSTNGDVWINGVGKRIQWPATPIENDIIQLIINCDEASLTLLNERTHEKTKPIQIDYQDKTLFPWCFYLVLGNQGYRVRLL
;
A
#
# COMPACT_ATOMS: atom_id res chain seq x y z
N MET A 1 32.26 -5.44 5.10
CA MET A 1 31.28 -5.95 4.12
C MET A 1 29.96 -5.26 4.43
N THR A 2 29.68 -4.17 3.75
CA THR A 2 28.40 -3.46 3.82
C THR A 2 27.36 -4.35 3.16
N VAL A 3 26.40 -4.83 3.96
CA VAL A 3 25.17 -5.42 3.43
C VAL A 3 24.49 -4.27 2.70
N ASP A 4 24.39 -4.40 1.39
CA ASP A 4 23.62 -3.50 0.54
C ASP A 4 22.16 -3.65 1.00
N GLU A 5 21.70 -2.73 1.86
CA GLU A 5 20.28 -2.61 2.16
C GLU A 5 19.61 -2.22 0.84
N THR A 6 19.12 -3.21 0.11
CA THR A 6 18.31 -2.99 -1.08
C THR A 6 17.13 -2.13 -0.66
N SER A 7 17.22 -0.83 -0.93
CA SER A 7 16.20 0.11 -0.51
C SER A 7 14.88 -0.22 -1.20
N ILE A 8 13.80 -0.25 -0.42
CA ILE A 8 12.46 -0.42 -0.95
C ILE A 8 12.15 0.81 -1.80
N GLU A 9 11.75 0.56 -3.05
CA GLU A 9 11.41 1.57 -4.04
C GLU A 9 10.06 1.24 -4.69
N PHE A 10 9.38 2.27 -5.21
CA PHE A 10 8.27 2.11 -6.12
C PHE A 10 8.78 1.75 -7.51
N GLN A 11 8.23 0.72 -8.16
CA GLN A 11 8.69 0.27 -9.47
C GLN A 11 7.59 0.33 -10.52
N GLU A 12 6.53 -0.45 -10.32
CA GLU A 12 5.43 -0.54 -11.28
C GLU A 12 4.33 0.44 -10.89
N LYS A 13 3.78 1.18 -11.84
CA LYS A 13 2.73 2.17 -11.56
C LYS A 13 1.71 2.32 -12.69
N SER A 14 0.56 2.88 -12.37
CA SER A 14 -0.39 3.39 -13.36
C SER A 14 0.12 4.65 -14.06
N ARG A 15 -0.61 5.09 -15.08
CA ARG A 15 -0.39 6.40 -15.74
C ARG A 15 -0.72 7.58 -14.83
N SER A 16 -1.71 7.43 -13.95
CA SER A 16 -2.20 8.45 -13.02
C SER A 16 -1.27 8.72 -11.82
N ILE A 17 -0.17 7.98 -11.71
CA ILE A 17 0.85 8.17 -10.67
C ILE A 17 2.11 8.77 -11.27
N ARG A 18 2.71 9.71 -10.54
CA ARG A 18 4.09 10.19 -10.77
C ARG A 18 4.99 9.64 -9.69
N ILE A 19 6.17 9.15 -10.07
CA ILE A 19 7.21 8.71 -9.14
C ILE A 19 8.37 9.70 -9.21
N ARG A 20 8.94 10.05 -8.05
CA ARG A 20 10.01 11.04 -7.86
C ARG A 20 10.98 10.56 -6.78
N GLU A 21 12.06 11.31 -6.59
CA GLU A 21 13.03 11.14 -5.50
C GLU A 21 13.59 9.71 -5.43
N ASN A 22 14.28 9.28 -6.49
CA ASN A 22 14.86 7.94 -6.61
C ASN A 22 13.85 6.84 -6.30
N ASN A 23 12.65 6.97 -6.87
CA ASN A 23 11.56 6.01 -6.70
C ASN A 23 10.99 5.89 -5.29
N ARG A 24 11.21 6.87 -4.40
CA ARG A 24 10.72 6.82 -3.01
C ARG A 24 9.56 7.76 -2.71
N LEU A 25 9.18 8.61 -3.65
CA LEU A 25 8.01 9.47 -3.54
C LEU A 25 7.04 9.18 -4.69
N CYS A 26 5.78 8.93 -4.36
CA CYS A 26 4.73 8.84 -5.35
C CYS A 26 3.66 9.91 -5.15
N GLU A 27 3.16 10.47 -6.23
CA GLU A 27 2.16 11.54 -6.22
C GLU A 27 0.97 11.17 -7.12
N LYS A 28 -0.24 11.48 -6.65
CA LYS A 28 -1.45 11.48 -7.49
C LYS A 28 -2.00 12.90 -7.60
N ARG A 29 -1.90 13.47 -8.80
CA ARG A 29 -2.33 14.86 -9.09
C ARG A 29 -3.62 14.96 -9.91
N ASP A 30 -4.00 13.89 -10.61
CA ASP A 30 -5.11 13.90 -11.58
C ASP A 30 -6.33 13.09 -11.07
N TYR A 31 -7.55 13.52 -11.43
CA TYR A 31 -8.83 12.92 -10.98
C TYR A 31 -9.30 11.70 -11.76
N GLU A 32 -8.74 11.41 -12.93
CA GLU A 32 -9.41 10.57 -13.94
C GLU A 32 -9.64 9.12 -13.48
N THR A 33 -8.72 8.53 -12.73
CA THR A 33 -8.80 7.13 -12.28
C THR A 33 -8.10 6.91 -10.93
N TYR A 34 -8.21 5.70 -10.37
CA TYR A 34 -7.33 5.24 -9.29
C TYR A 34 -5.88 5.17 -9.79
N GLY A 35 -4.94 5.53 -8.93
CA GLY A 35 -3.51 5.31 -9.20
C GLY A 35 -3.00 4.13 -8.40
N TYR A 36 -2.36 3.16 -9.05
CA TYR A 36 -1.77 2.00 -8.36
C TYR A 36 -0.24 2.03 -8.47
N ILE A 37 0.42 1.42 -7.48
CA ILE A 37 1.87 1.28 -7.39
C ILE A 37 2.22 -0.07 -6.76
N ARG A 38 3.30 -0.68 -7.24
CA ARG A 38 3.97 -1.81 -6.59
C ARG A 38 5.40 -1.47 -6.18
N GLY A 39 5.86 -2.11 -5.11
CA GLY A 39 7.26 -2.09 -4.71
C GLY A 39 8.15 -2.94 -5.62
N ASN A 40 9.44 -2.65 -5.65
CA ASN A 40 10.47 -3.41 -6.39
C ASN A 40 10.83 -4.76 -5.75
N GLN A 41 10.49 -4.98 -4.48
CA GLN A 41 10.83 -6.19 -3.74
C GLN A 41 9.78 -7.29 -3.84
N SER A 42 10.26 -8.53 -3.77
CA SER A 42 9.45 -9.75 -3.64
C SER A 42 9.77 -10.44 -2.31
N TYR A 43 8.73 -10.70 -1.53
CA TYR A 43 8.83 -11.26 -0.17
C TYR A 43 8.27 -12.69 -0.15
N SER A 44 9.06 -13.66 0.31
CA SER A 44 8.66 -15.08 0.40
C SER A 44 8.95 -15.72 1.76
N ASN A 45 9.70 -15.06 2.63
CA ASN A 45 10.11 -15.54 3.95
C ASN A 45 10.48 -14.35 4.84
N GLY A 46 10.52 -14.54 6.15
CA GLY A 46 10.90 -13.52 7.13
C GLY A 46 9.82 -12.46 7.38
N ILE A 47 10.22 -11.44 8.14
CA ILE A 47 9.38 -10.31 8.52
C ILE A 47 9.94 -9.03 7.90
N HIS A 48 9.10 -8.32 7.14
CA HIS A 48 9.48 -7.11 6.42
C HIS A 48 8.68 -5.92 6.89
N HIS A 49 9.32 -4.75 6.94
CA HIS A 49 8.75 -3.52 7.44
C HIS A 49 8.83 -2.44 6.36
N ILE A 50 7.68 -1.90 5.97
CA ILE A 50 7.59 -0.83 4.96
C ILE A 50 7.01 0.40 5.63
N ARG A 51 7.81 1.44 5.77
CA ARG A 51 7.40 2.70 6.42
C ARG A 51 6.98 3.71 5.36
N MET A 52 5.79 4.28 5.53
CA MET A 52 5.18 5.20 4.58
C MET A 52 4.72 6.45 5.29
N LYS A 53 5.16 7.62 4.83
CA LYS A 53 4.62 8.92 5.26
C LYS A 53 3.58 9.42 4.26
N PHE A 54 2.40 9.79 4.76
CA PHE A 54 1.30 10.34 3.95
C PHE A 54 1.31 11.85 4.01
N GLU A 55 1.35 12.53 2.87
CA GLU A 55 1.48 13.99 2.82
C GLU A 55 0.51 14.58 1.79
N LYS A 56 0.13 15.84 1.99
CA LYS A 56 -0.52 16.61 0.92
C LYS A 56 0.50 17.09 -0.09
N ILE A 57 0.04 17.35 -1.29
CA ILE A 57 0.82 18.08 -2.29
C ILE A 57 0.67 19.58 -2.01
N GLU A 58 1.79 20.25 -1.76
CA GLU A 58 1.88 21.64 -1.25
C GLU A 58 1.22 22.70 -2.16
N ASP A 59 1.15 22.47 -3.46
CA ASP A 59 0.50 23.38 -4.41
C ASP A 59 -1.01 23.12 -4.56
N MET A 60 -1.56 22.12 -3.85
CA MET A 60 -2.98 21.72 -3.90
C MET A 60 -3.70 22.05 -2.57
N ASN A 61 -3.49 23.24 -2.03
CA ASN A 61 -3.95 23.67 -0.69
C ASN A 61 -5.47 23.64 -0.48
N ASN A 62 -6.28 23.63 -1.54
CA ASN A 62 -7.73 23.52 -1.46
C ASN A 62 -8.24 22.08 -1.25
N VAL A 63 -7.35 21.08 -1.24
CA VAL A 63 -7.72 19.68 -1.04
C VAL A 63 -7.82 19.36 0.45
N LYS A 64 -9.05 19.12 0.92
CA LYS A 64 -9.30 18.60 2.27
C LYS A 64 -8.58 17.26 2.47
N TRP A 65 -8.03 17.03 3.65
CA TRP A 65 -7.48 15.71 4.00
C TRP A 65 -8.62 14.69 4.13
N SER A 66 -8.79 13.88 3.09
CA SER A 66 -9.70 12.73 3.07
C SER A 66 -9.19 11.72 2.04
N PRO A 67 -7.95 11.22 2.23
CA PRO A 67 -7.38 10.29 1.29
C PRO A 67 -8.15 8.98 1.33
N TRP A 68 -8.61 8.49 0.17
CA TRP A 68 -8.90 7.07 -0.01
C TRP A 68 -7.63 6.40 -0.52
N ILE A 69 -6.98 5.62 0.34
CA ILE A 69 -5.75 4.91 0.01
C ILE A 69 -5.90 3.45 0.44
N PHE A 70 -5.59 2.53 -0.47
CA PHE A 70 -5.38 1.13 -0.14
C PHE A 70 -3.90 0.87 0.15
N ILE A 71 -3.60 0.16 1.24
CA ILE A 71 -2.26 -0.22 1.68
C ILE A 71 -2.27 -1.74 1.91
N GLY A 72 -1.38 -2.45 1.25
CA GLY A 72 -1.26 -3.89 1.46
C GLY A 72 -0.24 -4.54 0.55
N ILE A 73 -0.57 -5.75 0.12
CA ILE A 73 0.24 -6.57 -0.76
C ILE A 73 -0.58 -7.10 -1.92
N CYS A 74 0.12 -7.62 -2.93
CA CYS A 74 -0.44 -8.60 -3.85
C CYS A 74 0.59 -9.67 -4.22
N SER A 75 0.16 -10.72 -4.90
CA SER A 75 1.11 -11.69 -5.46
C SER A 75 1.98 -11.01 -6.51
N ALA A 76 3.30 -11.11 -6.37
CA ALA A 76 4.27 -10.59 -7.34
C ALA A 76 4.18 -11.31 -8.69
N LYS A 77 3.54 -12.49 -8.74
CA LYS A 77 3.28 -13.24 -9.97
C LYS A 77 1.98 -12.80 -10.67
N ASP A 78 1.14 -12.00 -10.03
CA ASP A 78 -0.15 -11.62 -10.58
C ASP A 78 0.01 -10.57 -11.69
N LYS A 79 -0.14 -11.04 -12.93
CA LYS A 79 -0.07 -10.20 -14.13
C LYS A 79 -1.33 -9.37 -14.38
N SER A 80 -2.43 -9.64 -13.68
CA SER A 80 -3.59 -8.72 -13.70
C SER A 80 -3.33 -7.42 -12.93
N ALA A 81 -2.21 -7.38 -12.19
CA ALA A 81 -1.47 -6.20 -11.75
C ALA A 81 -1.25 -5.10 -12.80
N TYR A 82 -1.10 -5.50 -14.06
CA TYR A 82 -0.57 -4.63 -15.10
C TYR A 82 -1.70 -3.90 -15.85
N GLY A 83 -1.64 -2.56 -15.87
CA GLY A 83 -2.61 -1.68 -16.54
C GLY A 83 -3.59 -1.03 -15.56
N ASP A 84 -4.48 -0.15 -16.03
CA ASP A 84 -5.47 0.60 -15.21
C ASP A 84 -6.58 -0.30 -14.59
N VAL A 85 -6.18 -1.42 -14.02
CA VAL A 85 -7.01 -2.41 -13.37
C VAL A 85 -7.35 -1.89 -11.97
N ARG A 86 -8.64 -1.73 -11.71
CA ARG A 86 -9.13 -1.29 -10.40
C ARG A 86 -8.75 -2.34 -9.34
N TYR A 87 -8.36 -1.90 -8.15
CA TYR A 87 -7.91 -2.77 -7.04
C TYR A 87 -8.90 -3.89 -6.67
N HIS A 88 -10.21 -3.67 -6.79
CA HIS A 88 -11.24 -4.71 -6.56
C HIS A 88 -11.26 -5.80 -7.65
N LYS A 89 -10.56 -5.60 -8.77
CA LYS A 89 -10.36 -6.60 -9.80
C LYS A 89 -9.06 -7.38 -9.59
N LEU A 90 -8.14 -6.87 -8.76
CA LEU A 90 -6.91 -7.58 -8.42
C LEU A 90 -7.22 -8.64 -7.36
N ARG A 91 -7.44 -9.86 -7.83
CA ARG A 91 -7.87 -10.97 -6.99
C ARG A 91 -6.80 -11.46 -6.03
N SER A 92 -5.55 -11.03 -6.18
CA SER A 92 -4.47 -11.33 -5.23
C SER A 92 -4.19 -10.18 -4.26
N ALA A 93 -5.00 -9.12 -4.25
CA ALA A 93 -4.79 -7.99 -3.34
C ALA A 93 -5.33 -8.30 -1.93
N CYS A 94 -4.49 -8.06 -0.92
CA CYS A 94 -4.84 -8.16 0.50
C CYS A 94 -4.34 -6.93 1.26
N GLY A 95 -5.18 -6.30 2.07
CA GLY A 95 -4.80 -5.11 2.84
C GLY A 95 -5.98 -4.31 3.37
N TRP A 96 -5.74 -3.03 3.66
CA TRP A 96 -6.72 -2.11 4.21
C TRP A 96 -6.87 -0.89 3.32
N SER A 97 -8.04 -0.28 3.33
CA SER A 97 -8.21 1.10 2.87
C SER A 97 -8.46 2.06 4.03
N THR A 98 -8.02 3.30 3.88
CA THR A 98 -8.13 4.38 4.89
C THR A 98 -9.56 4.75 5.30
N ASN A 99 -10.56 4.30 4.55
CA ASN A 99 -11.98 4.40 4.92
C ASN A 99 -12.44 3.28 5.89
N GLY A 100 -11.54 2.39 6.32
CA GLY A 100 -11.84 1.33 7.28
C GLY A 100 -12.42 0.07 6.66
N ASP A 101 -12.06 -0.24 5.41
CA ASP A 101 -12.37 -1.54 4.80
C ASP A 101 -11.12 -2.43 4.80
N VAL A 102 -11.32 -3.72 5.05
CA VAL A 102 -10.34 -4.77 4.79
C VAL A 102 -10.67 -5.40 3.45
N TRP A 103 -9.67 -5.56 2.60
CA TRP A 103 -9.80 -6.23 1.32
C TRP A 103 -9.00 -7.53 1.36
N ILE A 104 -9.65 -8.64 1.01
CA ILE A 104 -9.01 -9.95 0.86
C ILE A 104 -9.43 -10.51 -0.48
N ASN A 105 -8.45 -10.88 -1.30
CA ASN A 105 -8.64 -11.38 -2.66
C ASN A 105 -9.53 -10.48 -3.55
N GLY A 106 -9.42 -9.15 -3.39
CA GLY A 106 -10.23 -8.16 -4.10
C GLY A 106 -11.66 -7.96 -3.58
N VAL A 107 -12.06 -8.65 -2.51
CA VAL A 107 -13.38 -8.51 -1.87
C VAL A 107 -13.25 -7.67 -0.60
N GLY A 108 -13.99 -6.55 -0.55
CA GLY A 108 -14.01 -5.64 0.59
C GLY A 108 -15.02 -6.06 1.65
N LYS A 109 -14.59 -6.06 2.91
CA LYS A 109 -15.46 -6.16 4.09
C LYS A 109 -15.18 -4.97 4.98
N ARG A 110 -16.25 -4.28 5.39
CA ARG A 110 -16.14 -3.18 6.33
C ARG A 110 -15.70 -3.73 7.70
N ILE A 111 -14.45 -3.47 8.06
CA ILE A 111 -13.88 -3.81 9.35
C ILE A 111 -13.21 -2.54 9.81
N GLN A 112 -13.84 -1.85 10.76
CA GLN A 112 -13.40 -0.55 11.22
C GLN A 112 -11.92 -0.61 11.62
N TRP A 113 -11.08 0.03 10.80
CA TRP A 113 -9.72 0.34 11.20
C TRP A 113 -9.82 1.39 12.31
N PRO A 114 -9.26 1.14 13.52
CA PRO A 114 -9.38 2.05 14.65
C PRO A 114 -9.00 3.51 14.37
N ALA A 115 -8.08 3.79 13.43
CA ALA A 115 -7.68 5.16 13.12
C ALA A 115 -7.40 5.40 11.63
N THR A 116 -8.22 6.24 11.00
CA THR A 116 -7.90 6.87 9.72
C THR A 116 -6.62 7.72 9.88
N PRO A 117 -5.58 7.53 9.04
CA PRO A 117 -4.38 8.33 9.09
C PRO A 117 -4.68 9.81 8.88
N ILE A 118 -4.00 10.67 9.64
CA ILE A 118 -4.01 12.11 9.41
C ILE A 118 -2.80 12.53 8.56
N GLU A 119 -2.79 13.79 8.13
CA GLU A 119 -1.68 14.35 7.37
C GLU A 119 -0.37 14.23 8.14
N ASN A 120 0.69 13.81 7.46
CA ASN A 120 2.02 13.51 7.98
C ASN A 120 2.14 12.28 8.88
N ASP A 121 1.09 11.49 9.06
CA ASP A 121 1.21 10.20 9.76
C ASP A 121 2.18 9.27 9.01
N ILE A 122 2.95 8.51 9.80
CA ILE A 122 3.75 7.40 9.32
C ILE A 122 3.00 6.12 9.63
N ILE A 123 2.66 5.37 8.58
CA ILE A 123 2.09 4.03 8.70
C ILE A 123 3.14 3.01 8.29
N GLN A 124 3.36 2.03 9.15
CA GLN A 124 4.21 0.89 8.86
C GLN A 124 3.35 -0.30 8.46
N LEU A 125 3.59 -0.84 7.26
CA LEU A 125 3.10 -2.15 6.86
C LEU A 125 4.12 -3.20 7.30
N ILE A 126 3.65 -4.17 8.09
CA ILE A 126 4.43 -5.31 8.55
C ILE A 126 3.94 -6.53 7.76
N ILE A 127 4.85 -7.14 7.02
CA ILE A 127 4.61 -8.33 6.21
C ILE A 127 5.35 -9.49 6.88
N ASN A 128 4.61 -10.38 7.54
CA ASN A 128 5.17 -11.59 8.13
C ASN A 128 4.93 -12.75 7.17
N CYS A 129 5.93 -13.11 6.37
CA CYS A 129 5.83 -14.22 5.43
C CYS A 129 5.86 -15.58 6.14
N ASP A 130 6.50 -15.68 7.31
CA ASP A 130 6.62 -16.94 8.05
C ASP A 130 5.28 -17.37 8.66
N GLU A 131 4.50 -16.40 9.13
CA GLU A 131 3.13 -16.63 9.64
C GLU A 131 2.04 -16.31 8.61
N ALA A 132 2.41 -16.03 7.36
CA ALA A 132 1.50 -15.62 6.30
C ALA A 132 0.49 -14.52 6.75
N SER A 133 0.97 -13.45 7.38
CA SER A 133 0.11 -12.40 7.92
C SER A 133 0.58 -10.98 7.61
N LEU A 134 -0.38 -10.04 7.65
CA LEU A 134 -0.16 -8.60 7.48
C LEU A 134 -0.65 -7.83 8.70
N THR A 135 0.02 -6.73 9.03
CA THR A 135 -0.44 -5.76 10.04
C THR A 135 -0.08 -4.33 9.61
N LEU A 136 -0.93 -3.36 9.92
CA LEU A 136 -0.59 -1.94 9.89
C LEU A 136 -0.36 -1.43 11.31
N LEU A 137 0.65 -0.58 11.47
CA LEU A 137 0.93 0.19 12.68
C LEU A 137 0.92 1.68 12.32
N ASN A 138 0.15 2.48 13.04
CA ASN A 138 0.31 3.94 13.00
C ASN A 138 1.37 4.35 14.03
N GLU A 139 2.49 4.93 13.60
CA GLU A 139 3.60 5.26 14.51
C GLU A 139 3.27 6.40 15.49
N ARG A 140 2.30 7.26 15.15
CA ARG A 140 1.85 8.35 16.05
C ARG A 140 0.95 7.83 17.17
N THR A 141 -0.01 6.96 16.86
CA THR A 141 -0.97 6.45 17.86
C THR A 141 -0.52 5.14 18.51
N HIS A 142 0.49 4.48 17.95
CA HIS A 142 0.91 3.12 18.27
C HIS A 142 -0.18 2.05 18.11
N GLU A 143 -1.30 2.39 17.46
CA GLU A 143 -2.38 1.45 17.22
C GLU A 143 -2.02 0.50 16.08
N LYS A 144 -2.30 -0.79 16.31
CA LYS A 144 -2.16 -1.85 15.32
C LYS A 144 -3.51 -2.31 14.82
N THR A 145 -3.60 -2.64 13.54
CA THR A 145 -4.75 -3.39 13.03
C THR A 145 -4.76 -4.81 13.62
N LYS A 146 -5.93 -5.44 13.63
CA LYS A 146 -5.97 -6.91 13.74
C LYS A 146 -5.24 -7.51 12.52
N PRO A 147 -4.41 -8.55 12.69
CA PRO A 147 -3.70 -9.15 11.57
C PRO A 147 -4.67 -9.69 10.52
N ILE A 148 -4.37 -9.50 9.24
CA ILE A 148 -4.96 -10.31 8.17
C ILE A 148 -4.15 -11.60 8.09
N GLN A 149 -4.81 -12.74 8.25
CA GLN A 149 -4.22 -14.05 7.98
C GLN A 149 -4.50 -14.41 6.53
N ILE A 150 -3.47 -14.82 5.80
CA ILE A 150 -3.56 -15.21 4.39
C ILE A 150 -3.41 -16.72 4.32
N ASP A 151 -4.46 -17.41 3.88
CA ASP A 151 -4.47 -18.85 3.73
C ASP A 151 -3.79 -19.25 2.41
N TYR A 152 -3.20 -20.44 2.36
CA TYR A 152 -2.68 -21.05 1.14
C TYR A 152 -3.77 -21.28 0.07
N GLN A 153 -5.05 -21.34 0.47
CA GLN A 153 -6.18 -21.38 -0.48
C GLN A 153 -6.50 -20.00 -1.09
N ASP A 154 -5.92 -18.92 -0.58
CA ASP A 154 -6.11 -17.59 -1.13
C ASP A 154 -5.42 -17.42 -2.48
N LYS A 155 -5.93 -16.47 -3.26
CA LYS A 155 -5.35 -16.10 -4.57
C LYS A 155 -4.08 -15.25 -4.41
N THR A 156 -3.67 -15.00 -3.18
CA THR A 156 -2.54 -14.15 -2.79
C THR A 156 -1.31 -15.01 -2.49
N LEU A 157 -0.82 -15.72 -3.52
CA LEU A 157 0.30 -16.65 -3.38
C LEU A 157 1.66 -15.94 -3.36
N PHE A 158 2.65 -16.55 -2.70
CA PHE A 158 4.04 -16.09 -2.70
C PHE A 158 4.70 -16.11 -4.10
N PRO A 159 5.70 -15.23 -4.35
CA PRO A 159 6.11 -14.12 -3.49
C PRO A 159 5.06 -13.01 -3.45
N TRP A 160 5.05 -12.26 -2.35
CA TRP A 160 4.26 -11.04 -2.22
C TRP A 160 5.09 -9.82 -2.64
N CYS A 161 4.42 -8.78 -3.08
CA CYS A 161 5.02 -7.46 -3.27
C CYS A 161 4.14 -6.41 -2.60
N PHE A 162 4.76 -5.30 -2.20
CA PHE A 162 4.04 -4.14 -1.68
C PHE A 162 3.10 -3.59 -2.74
N TYR A 163 1.86 -3.25 -2.34
CA TYR A 163 0.85 -2.71 -3.23
C TYR A 163 0.11 -1.53 -2.58
N LEU A 164 0.07 -0.41 -3.31
CA LEU A 164 -0.53 0.85 -2.87
C LEU A 164 -1.50 1.35 -3.94
N VAL A 165 -2.64 1.90 -3.52
CA VAL A 165 -3.60 2.52 -4.43
C VAL A 165 -4.05 3.86 -3.87
N LEU A 166 -3.95 4.93 -4.66
CA LEU A 166 -4.43 6.26 -4.34
C LEU A 166 -5.73 6.50 -5.15
N GLY A 167 -6.86 6.66 -4.46
CA GLY A 167 -8.14 6.97 -5.10
C GLY A 167 -8.28 8.45 -5.42
N ASN A 168 -8.04 9.30 -4.43
CA ASN A 168 -8.18 10.75 -4.54
C ASN A 168 -6.86 11.41 -4.96
N GLN A 169 -6.94 12.63 -5.52
CA GLN A 169 -5.77 13.43 -5.86
C GLN A 169 -5.34 14.36 -4.72
N GLY A 170 -4.17 14.99 -4.86
CA GLY A 170 -3.66 15.97 -3.90
C GLY A 170 -2.87 15.34 -2.75
N TYR A 171 -2.54 14.05 -2.89
CA TYR A 171 -1.79 13.31 -1.89
C TYR A 171 -0.52 12.72 -2.50
N ARG A 172 0.51 12.63 -1.66
CA ARG A 172 1.76 11.94 -1.96
C ARG A 172 2.10 10.97 -0.83
N VAL A 173 2.78 9.89 -1.17
CA VAL A 173 3.24 8.88 -0.21
C VAL A 173 4.73 8.69 -0.39
N ARG A 174 5.47 8.73 0.72
CA ARG A 174 6.93 8.63 0.75
C ARG A 174 7.36 7.37 1.49
N LEU A 175 8.25 6.59 0.89
CA LEU A 175 8.95 5.48 1.54
C LEU A 175 10.09 6.01 2.40
N LEU A 176 10.11 5.63 3.68
CA LEU A 176 11.11 6.03 4.69
C LEU A 176 12.14 4.92 4.93
#